data_AF-A0A2E7TIM6-F1
#
_entry.id   AF-A0A2E7TIM6-F1
#
_cell.length_a   1.000
_cell.length_b   1.000
_cell.length_c   1.000
_cell.angle_alpha   90.00
_cell.angle_beta   90.00
_cell.angle_gamma   90.00
#
_symmetry.space_group_name_H-M   'P 1'
#
loop_
_entity.id
_entity.type
_entity.pdbx_description
1 polymer ?
#
loop_
_entity_poly.entity_id
_entity_poly.type
_entity_poly.pdbx_seq_one_letter_code
_entity_poly.pdbx_strand_id
1 'polypeptide(L)'
;MKLVKIFAALVLVVIILYFLLQNTNPVDVNLVFVQKEAVPVSVVMLGALSIGMIIGYGAALLLILAGKSEIRALKNKNRFLSDELNELRNASIDEDIYDEDSGDSQD
;
A
#
# COMPACT_ATOMS: atom_id res chain seq x y z
N MET A 1 18.72 2.50 6.34
CA MET A 1 18.93 1.42 7.32
C MET A 1 17.76 1.40 8.31
N LYS A 2 17.19 0.22 8.65
CA LYS A 2 16.01 0.13 9.55
C LYS A 2 16.24 0.82 10.90
N LEU A 3 17.45 0.69 11.45
CA LEU A 3 17.88 1.31 12.71
C LEU A 3 17.86 2.84 12.66
N VAL A 4 18.37 3.45 11.58
CA VAL A 4 18.35 4.92 11.39
C VAL A 4 16.93 5.46 11.34
N LYS A 5 15.99 4.74 10.71
CA LYS A 5 14.58 5.14 10.66
C LYS A 5 13.93 5.13 12.05
N ILE A 6 14.21 4.10 12.85
CA ILE A 6 13.69 3.98 14.22
C ILE A 6 14.29 5.09 15.11
N PHE A 7 15.60 5.33 15.00
CA PHE A 7 16.27 6.39 15.76
C PHE A 7 15.71 7.78 15.40
N ALA A 8 15.54 8.09 14.11
CA ALA A 8 14.94 9.34 13.67
C ALA A 8 13.50 9.51 14.18
N ALA A 9 12.70 8.43 14.17
CA ALA A 9 11.35 8.46 14.73
C ALA A 9 11.36 8.72 16.25
N LEU A 10 12.31 8.14 16.99
CA LEU A 10 12.46 8.37 18.42
C LEU A 10 12.83 9.82 18.72
N VAL A 11 13.82 10.37 18.02
CA VAL A 11 14.20 11.79 18.13
C VAL A 11 13.00 12.69 17.84
N LEU A 12 12.21 12.38 16.81
CA LEU A 12 11.00 13.11 16.47
C LEU A 12 9.96 13.06 17.60
N VAL A 13 9.75 11.90 18.23
CA VAL A 13 8.85 11.78 19.38
C VAL A 13 9.30 12.68 20.54
N VAL A 14 10.60 12.72 20.85
CA VAL A 14 11.15 13.58 21.90
C VAL A 14 10.91 15.06 21.58
N ILE A 15 11.10 15.47 20.32
CA ILE A 15 10.82 16.85 19.87
C ILE A 15 9.34 17.19 20.05
N ILE A 16 8.44 16.30 19.66
CA ILE A 16 6.99 16.50 19.84
C ILE A 16 6.64 16.65 21.31
N LEU A 17 7.16 15.78 22.18
CA LEU A 17 6.90 15.84 23.62
C LEU A 17 7.41 17.16 24.23
N TYR A 18 8.62 17.57 23.86
CA TYR A 18 9.18 18.86 24.30
C TYR A 18 8.30 20.03 23.85
N PHE A 19 7.86 20.01 22.59
CA PHE A 19 6.94 21.02 22.06
C PHE A 19 5.61 21.07 22.81
N LEU A 20 5.03 19.91 23.15
CA LEU A 20 3.78 19.86 23.93
C LEU A 20 3.95 20.40 25.36
N LEU A 21 5.06 20.07 26.02
CA LEU A 21 5.36 20.55 27.37
C LEU A 21 5.54 22.07 27.42
N GLN A 22 6.07 22.67 26.36
CA GLN A 22 6.24 24.12 26.27
C GLN A 22 4.92 24.87 26.02
N ASN A 23 3.89 24.17 25.52
CA ASN A 23 2.63 24.76 25.07
C ASN A 23 1.45 24.32 25.95
N THR A 24 1.54 24.51 27.27
CA THR A 24 0.47 24.15 28.23
C THR A 24 -0.43 25.31 28.62
N ASN A 25 -0.22 26.51 28.08
CA ASN A 25 -1.06 27.66 28.38
C ASN A 25 -2.53 27.38 28.01
N PRO A 26 -3.50 27.78 28.85
CA PRO A 26 -4.90 27.55 28.58
C PRO A 26 -5.41 28.48 27.47
N VAL A 27 -6.27 27.95 26.60
CA VAL A 27 -6.94 28.68 25.53
C VAL A 27 -8.40 28.25 25.44
N ASP A 28 -9.24 29.16 24.97
CA ASP A 28 -10.63 28.85 24.66
C ASP A 28 -10.72 28.24 23.27
N VAL A 29 -11.46 27.15 23.18
CA VAL A 29 -11.57 26.33 21.98
C VAL A 29 -13.03 26.29 21.56
N ASN A 30 -13.30 26.83 20.37
CA ASN A 30 -14.59 26.72 19.71
C ASN A 30 -14.49 25.70 18.57
N LEU A 31 -14.84 24.45 18.84
CA LEU A 31 -15.03 23.44 17.81
C LEU A 31 -16.43 23.63 17.22
N VAL A 32 -16.60 23.26 15.95
CA VAL A 32 -17.86 23.41 15.19
C VAL A 32 -19.11 22.99 15.97
N PHE A 33 -19.00 21.97 16.83
CA PHE A 33 -20.10 21.44 17.63
C PHE A 33 -19.89 21.54 19.16
N VAL A 34 -18.71 21.93 19.63
CA VAL A 34 -18.34 21.87 21.05
C VAL A 34 -17.48 23.06 21.42
N GLN A 35 -17.89 23.81 22.45
CA GLN A 35 -17.09 24.89 23.01
C GLN A 35 -16.52 24.45 24.35
N LYS A 36 -15.24 24.72 24.58
CA LYS A 36 -14.53 24.43 25.83
C LYS A 36 -13.63 25.61 26.17
N GLU A 37 -13.79 26.12 27.38
CA GLU A 37 -12.97 27.21 27.91
C GLU A 37 -11.75 26.67 28.66
N ALA A 38 -10.69 27.47 28.69
CA ALA A 38 -9.47 27.22 29.47
C ALA A 38 -8.83 25.82 29.26
N VAL A 39 -8.84 25.31 28.03
CA VAL A 39 -8.21 24.03 27.68
C VAL A 39 -6.72 24.24 27.41
N PRO A 40 -5.81 23.44 27.99
CA PRO A 40 -4.39 23.53 27.65
C PRO A 40 -4.15 23.31 26.16
N VAL A 41 -3.38 24.20 25.51
CA VAL A 41 -3.05 24.10 24.08
C VAL A 41 -2.49 22.72 23.71
N SER A 42 -1.66 22.14 24.57
CA SER A 42 -1.09 20.80 24.41
C SER A 42 -2.15 19.71 24.21
N VAL A 43 -3.30 19.80 24.88
CA VAL A 43 -4.41 18.84 24.73
C VAL A 43 -5.07 18.99 23.36
N VAL A 44 -5.27 20.23 22.91
CA VAL A 44 -5.85 20.53 21.59
C VAL A 44 -4.92 20.02 20.48
N MET A 45 -3.63 20.32 20.58
CA MET A 45 -2.61 19.84 19.65
C MET A 45 -2.54 18.32 19.61
N LEU A 46 -2.55 17.65 20.78
CA LEU A 46 -2.52 16.20 20.88
C LEU A 46 -3.77 15.58 20.23
N GLY A 47 -4.94 16.15 20.46
CA GLY A 47 -6.21 15.71 19.85
C GLY A 47 -6.18 15.84 18.32
N ALA A 48 -5.76 17.00 17.80
CA ALA A 48 -5.65 17.24 16.37
C ALA A 48 -4.64 16.29 15.70
N LEU A 49 -3.47 16.10 16.32
CA LEU A 49 -2.43 15.19 15.82
C LEU A 49 -2.93 13.75 15.80
N SER A 50 -3.64 13.33 16.85
CA SER A 50 -4.20 11.97 16.94
C SER A 50 -5.22 11.70 15.83
N ILE A 51 -6.14 12.63 15.58
CA ILE A 51 -7.13 12.52 14.50
C ILE A 51 -6.42 12.46 13.14
N GLY A 52 -5.47 13.37 12.90
CA GLY A 52 -4.69 13.37 11.66
C GLY A 52 -3.92 12.06 11.44
N MET A 53 -3.34 11.50 12.51
CA MET A 53 -2.62 10.22 12.45
C MET A 53 -3.55 9.05 12.12
N ILE A 54 -4.75 8.99 12.72
CA ILE A 54 -5.74 7.95 12.43
C ILE A 54 -6.17 8.02 10.96
N ILE A 55 -6.49 9.21 10.45
CA ILE A 55 -6.91 9.41 9.07
C ILE A 55 -5.77 9.04 8.11
N GLY A 56 -4.57 9.55 8.35
CA GLY A 56 -3.41 9.29 7.51
C GLY A 56 -3.02 7.80 7.47
N TYR A 57 -3.02 7.14 8.63
CA TYR A 57 -2.76 5.71 8.72
C TYR A 57 -3.85 4.89 8.03
N GLY A 58 -5.12 5.25 8.25
CA GLY A 58 -6.26 4.60 7.58
C GLY A 58 -6.17 4.70 6.05
N ALA A 59 -5.86 5.89 5.52
CA ALA A 59 -5.66 6.08 4.08
C ALA A 59 -4.49 5.25 3.54
N ALA A 60 -3.36 5.21 4.26
CA ALA A 60 -2.22 4.40 3.88
C ALA A 60 -2.54 2.90 3.85
N LEU A 61 -3.30 2.40 4.83
CA LEU A 61 -3.76 1.01 4.85
C LEU A 61 -4.63 0.67 3.64
N LEU A 62 -5.61 1.53 3.32
CA LEU A 62 -6.47 1.33 2.15
C LEU A 62 -5.66 1.28 0.86
N LEU A 63 -4.69 2.19 0.71
CA LEU A 63 -3.80 2.22 -0.46
C LEU A 63 -2.95 0.94 -0.58
N ILE A 64 -2.40 0.44 0.53
CA ILE A 64 -1.62 -0.81 0.55
C ILE A 64 -2.50 -2.00 0.18
N LEU A 65 -3.74 -2.07 0.68
CA LEU A 65 -4.68 -3.14 0.37
C LEU A 65 -5.10 -3.13 -1.11
N ALA A 66 -5.43 -1.95 -1.65
CA ALA A 66 -5.74 -1.77 -3.06
C ALA A 66 -4.55 -2.15 -3.95
N GLY A 67 -3.33 -1.73 -3.59
CA GLY A 67 -2.13 -2.13 -4.33
C GLY A 67 -1.90 -3.65 -4.33
N LYS A 68 -2.17 -4.34 -3.22
CA LYS A 68 -2.04 -5.81 -3.17
C LYS A 68 -3.06 -6.54 -4.04
N SER A 69 -4.32 -6.06 -4.07
CA SER A 69 -5.35 -6.68 -4.92
C SER A 69 -5.03 -6.48 -6.41
N GLU A 70 -4.54 -5.31 -6.77
CA GLU A 70 -4.11 -4.98 -8.13
C GLU A 70 -2.93 -5.85 -8.57
N ILE A 71 -1.89 -5.99 -7.74
CA ILE A 71 -0.76 -6.90 -8.02
C ILE A 71 -1.24 -8.33 -8.27
N ARG A 72 -2.20 -8.82 -7.48
CA ARG A 72 -2.75 -10.18 -7.67
C ARG A 72 -3.52 -10.30 -8.99
N ALA A 73 -4.30 -9.28 -9.34
CA ALA A 73 -5.03 -9.24 -10.60
C ALA A 73 -4.08 -9.23 -11.82
N LEU A 74 -3.03 -8.39 -11.78
CA LEU A 74 -2.02 -8.36 -12.84
C LEU A 74 -1.29 -9.69 -12.98
N LYS A 75 -0.91 -10.34 -11.86
CA LYS A 75 -0.26 -11.66 -11.90
C LYS A 75 -1.15 -12.72 -12.55
N ASN A 76 -2.44 -12.73 -12.24
CA ASN A 76 -3.38 -13.68 -12.84
C ASN A 76 -3.56 -13.44 -14.34
N LYS A 77 -3.72 -12.17 -14.76
CA LYS A 77 -3.80 -11.81 -16.18
C LYS A 77 -2.54 -12.17 -16.95
N ASN A 78 -1.37 -11.90 -16.37
CA ASN A 78 -0.09 -12.22 -16.98
C ASN A 78 0.08 -13.74 -17.17
N ARG A 79 -0.32 -14.54 -16.18
CA ARG A 79 -0.32 -16.01 -16.31
C ARG A 79 -1.27 -16.49 -17.41
N PHE A 80 -2.50 -16.00 -17.43
CA PHE A 80 -3.48 -16.36 -18.46
C PHE A 80 -2.99 -16.03 -19.88
N LEU A 81 -2.48 -14.81 -20.10
CA LEU A 81 -1.88 -14.43 -21.39
C LEU A 81 -0.65 -15.29 -21.74
N SER A 82 0.14 -15.68 -20.76
CA SER A 82 1.30 -16.56 -20.98
C SER A 82 0.84 -17.96 -21.38
N ASP A 83 -0.21 -18.48 -20.75
CA ASP A 83 -0.78 -19.79 -21.06
C ASP A 83 -1.40 -19.79 -22.49
N GLU A 84 -2.17 -18.75 -22.85
CA GLU A 84 -2.75 -18.56 -24.19
C GLU A 84 -1.66 -18.44 -25.27
N LEU A 85 -0.60 -17.67 -25.01
CA LEU A 85 0.53 -17.55 -25.93
C LEU A 85 1.25 -18.90 -26.11
N ASN A 86 1.35 -19.69 -25.04
CA ASN A 86 2.00 -20.99 -25.06
C ASN A 86 1.15 -22.02 -25.81
N GLU A 87 -0.17 -21.97 -25.68
CA GLU A 87 -1.13 -22.75 -26.46
C GLU A 87 -1.07 -22.39 -27.95
N LEU A 88 -1.08 -21.09 -28.30
CA LEU A 88 -0.94 -20.64 -29.69
C LEU A 88 0.40 -21.06 -30.31
N ARG A 89 1.49 -21.05 -29.53
CA ARG A 89 2.80 -21.52 -29.98
C ARG A 89 2.84 -23.03 -30.21
N ASN A 90 2.15 -23.81 -29.38
CA ASN A 90 2.10 -25.27 -29.55
C ASN A 90 1.11 -25.70 -30.64
N ALA A 91 -0.02 -25.00 -30.80
CA ALA A 91 -0.98 -25.26 -31.87
C ALA A 91 -0.39 -25.03 -33.27
N SER A 92 0.58 -24.13 -33.40
CA SER A 92 1.31 -23.87 -34.66
C SER A 92 2.54 -24.79 -34.87
N ILE A 93 2.90 -25.63 -33.90
CA ILE A 93 3.99 -26.62 -34.01
C ILE A 93 3.45 -28.03 -34.32
N ASP A 94 2.20 -28.33 -33.94
CA ASP A 94 1.58 -29.64 -34.18
C ASP A 94 1.04 -29.84 -35.61
N GLU A 95 0.96 -28.79 -36.44
CA GLU A 95 0.52 -28.91 -37.84
C GLU A 95 1.64 -29.32 -38.82
N ASP A 96 2.93 -29.27 -38.44
CA ASP A 96 4.06 -29.52 -39.36
C ASP A 96 4.93 -30.76 -39.03
N ILE A 97 4.51 -31.66 -38.10
CA ILE A 97 5.25 -32.93 -37.80
C ILE A 97 4.51 -34.17 -38.33
N TYR A 98 3.72 -34.02 -39.40
CA TYR A 98 3.17 -35.15 -40.15
C TYR A 98 3.25 -34.93 -41.67
N ASP A 99 4.34 -34.35 -42.16
CA ASP A 99 4.67 -34.38 -43.58
C ASP A 99 6.18 -34.62 -43.74
N GLU A 100 6.59 -35.89 -43.62
CA GLU A 100 7.74 -36.51 -44.30
C GLU A 100 8.06 -37.87 -43.66
N ASP A 101 7.26 -38.90 -43.99
CA ASP A 101 7.86 -40.21 -44.27
C ASP A 101 7.11 -40.87 -45.43
N SER A 102 7.54 -40.46 -46.62
CA SER A 102 7.19 -41.04 -47.89
C SER A 102 7.87 -42.39 -48.09
N GLY A 103 7.07 -43.45 -48.27
CA GLY A 103 7.38 -44.60 -49.13
C GLY A 103 8.16 -45.76 -48.51
N ASP A 104 7.53 -46.94 -48.44
CA ASP A 104 7.88 -48.15 -49.21
C ASP A 104 7.08 -49.37 -48.66
N SER A 105 7.06 -50.47 -49.43
CA SER A 105 6.40 -51.79 -49.25
C SER A 105 4.92 -51.88 -49.64
N GLN A 106 4.59 -52.17 -50.90
CA GLN A 106 4.53 -53.49 -51.57
C GLN A 106 3.60 -54.50 -50.90
N ASP A 107 2.50 -54.81 -51.60
CA ASP A 107 1.94 -56.16 -51.78
C ASP A 107 1.27 -56.24 -53.17
#